data_AF-A0A7S2S4N7-F1
#
_entry.id   AF-A0A7S2S4N7-F1
#
_cell.length_a   1.000
_cell.length_b   1.000
_cell.length_c   1.000
_cell.angle_alpha   90.00
_cell.angle_beta   90.00
_cell.angle_gamma   90.00
#
_symmetry.space_group_name_H-M   'P 1'
#
loop_
_entity.id
_entity.type
_entity.pdbx_description
1 polymer ?
#
loop_
_entity_poly.entity_id
_entity_poly.type
_entity_poly.pdbx_seq_one_letter_code
_entity_poly.pdbx_strand_id
1 'polypeptide(L)'
;DRQKLHVTSVKKKLLAVKELFWRITGHNNGSYCQDFFTHCIYPRCLVSTEDALFCAHFINLMHSMSTPGFYTLDYFCTVTDAVVGALYCVTEDEARNLGLMVEQMWKLLGNWRYDERSYDAGLAGKPGAIYVKEDSATDESKIESLSQELSFTDFDSVYNR
;
A
#
# COMPACT_ATOMS: atom_id res chain seq x y z
N ASP A 1 -24.16 19.98 8.17
CA ASP A 1 -23.56 19.19 7.07
C ASP A 1 -23.69 17.68 7.26
N ARG A 2 -24.65 17.07 6.54
CA ARG A 2 -24.91 15.62 6.55
C ARG A 2 -23.68 14.79 6.13
N GLN A 3 -22.88 15.30 5.20
CA GLN A 3 -21.68 14.62 4.70
C GLN A 3 -20.59 14.47 5.77
N LYS A 4 -20.33 15.51 6.57
CA LYS A 4 -19.31 15.47 7.62
C LYS A 4 -19.65 14.43 8.69
N LEU A 5 -20.93 14.33 9.06
CA LEU A 5 -21.43 13.32 9.99
C LEU A 5 -21.25 11.91 9.43
N HIS A 6 -21.56 11.72 8.15
CA HIS A 6 -21.38 10.44 7.47
C HIS A 6 -19.90 10.02 7.45
N VAL A 7 -18.99 10.89 7.03
CA VAL A 7 -17.54 10.62 7.00
C VAL A 7 -17.03 10.24 8.38
N THR A 8 -17.45 10.97 9.42
CA THR A 8 -17.06 10.67 10.80
C THR A 8 -17.55 9.30 11.25
N SER A 9 -18.80 8.94 10.92
CA SER A 9 -19.36 7.62 11.23
C SER A 9 -18.62 6.49 10.50
N VAL A 10 -18.33 6.66 9.21
CA VAL A 10 -17.60 5.66 8.41
C VAL A 10 -16.18 5.48 8.94
N LYS A 11 -15.45 6.57 9.21
CA LYS A 11 -14.11 6.50 9.82
C LYS A 11 -14.12 5.74 11.15
N LYS A 12 -15.11 5.98 12.01
CA LYS A 12 -15.27 5.24 13.27
C LYS A 12 -15.45 3.74 13.05
N LYS A 13 -16.24 3.34 12.04
CA LYS A 13 -16.44 1.93 11.68
C LYS A 13 -15.15 1.30 11.15
N LEU A 14 -14.44 1.99 10.25
CA LEU A 14 -13.18 1.49 9.70
C LEU A 14 -12.13 1.27 10.81
N LEU A 15 -11.99 2.22 11.73
CA LEU A 15 -11.07 2.08 12.86
C LEU A 15 -11.42 0.89 13.78
N ALA A 16 -12.70 0.59 13.95
CA ALA A 16 -13.15 -0.55 14.74
C ALA A 16 -12.85 -1.91 14.08
N VAL A 17 -12.78 -1.96 12.74
CA VAL A 17 -12.59 -3.19 11.96
C VAL A 17 -11.13 -3.39 11.51
N LYS A 18 -10.27 -2.37 11.58
CA LYS A 18 -8.90 -2.41 11.04
C LYS A 18 -8.08 -3.62 11.50
N GLU A 19 -8.22 -4.03 12.75
CA GLU A 19 -7.49 -5.16 13.34
C GLU A 19 -7.96 -6.53 12.82
N LEU A 20 -9.17 -6.60 12.27
CA LEU A 20 -9.78 -7.82 11.73
C LEU A 20 -9.60 -7.95 10.23
N PHE A 21 -9.14 -6.89 9.56
CA PHE A 21 -9.18 -6.79 8.10
C PHE A 21 -8.48 -7.96 7.43
N TRP A 22 -7.28 -8.31 7.89
CA TRP A 22 -6.47 -9.43 7.39
C TRP A 22 -6.62 -10.74 8.15
N ARG A 23 -7.38 -10.75 9.25
CA ARG A 23 -7.67 -11.99 9.99
C ARG A 23 -8.71 -12.87 9.29
N ILE A 24 -9.59 -12.26 8.50
CA ILE A 24 -10.71 -12.97 7.84
C ILE A 24 -10.22 -13.82 6.66
N THR A 25 -9.09 -13.48 6.05
CA THR A 25 -8.57 -14.15 4.85
C THR A 25 -7.82 -15.45 5.14
N GLY A 26 -7.64 -15.84 6.41
CA GLY A 26 -7.07 -17.14 6.79
C GLY A 26 -5.71 -17.46 6.15
N HIS A 27 -4.99 -16.45 5.66
CA HIS A 27 -3.78 -16.66 4.89
C HIS A 27 -2.59 -16.89 5.82
N ASN A 28 -2.20 -18.15 5.90
CA ASN A 28 -0.80 -18.48 5.95
C ASN A 28 -0.19 -18.06 4.58
N ASN A 29 1.04 -17.53 4.58
CA ASN A 29 1.93 -17.39 3.43
C ASN A 29 1.83 -16.09 2.60
N GLY A 30 2.83 -15.22 2.77
CA GLY A 30 3.53 -14.41 1.76
C GLY A 30 2.82 -13.42 0.81
N SER A 31 1.59 -13.65 0.33
CA SER A 31 1.09 -13.03 -0.91
C SER A 31 -0.18 -12.17 -0.78
N TYR A 32 -0.51 -11.72 0.44
CA TYR A 32 -1.73 -10.94 0.68
C TYR A 32 -1.77 -9.61 -0.11
N CYS A 33 -0.60 -8.97 -0.31
CA CYS A 33 -0.48 -7.73 -1.09
C CYS A 33 -0.95 -7.94 -2.54
N GLN A 34 -0.50 -9.02 -3.16
CA GLN A 34 -0.82 -9.37 -4.54
C GLN A 34 -2.30 -9.74 -4.68
N ASP A 35 -2.85 -10.53 -3.75
CA ASP A 35 -4.27 -10.93 -3.80
C ASP A 35 -5.19 -9.72 -3.59
N PHE A 36 -4.85 -8.86 -2.63
CA PHE A 36 -5.59 -7.63 -2.39
C PHE A 36 -5.57 -6.71 -3.60
N PHE A 37 -4.41 -6.53 -4.23
CA PHE A 37 -4.32 -5.74 -5.46
C PHE A 37 -5.15 -6.37 -6.59
N THR A 38 -4.91 -7.65 -6.90
CA THR A 38 -5.49 -8.34 -8.06
C THR A 38 -7.01 -8.47 -7.97
N HIS A 39 -7.54 -8.75 -6.77
CA HIS A 39 -8.97 -9.01 -6.61
C HIS A 39 -9.79 -7.80 -6.19
N CYS A 40 -9.18 -6.81 -5.50
CA CYS A 40 -9.94 -5.68 -4.95
C CYS A 40 -9.63 -4.35 -5.65
N ILE A 41 -8.36 -4.03 -5.84
CA ILE A 41 -7.94 -2.71 -6.32
C ILE A 41 -7.91 -2.65 -7.85
N TYR A 42 -7.23 -3.60 -8.48
CA TYR A 42 -7.06 -3.68 -9.92
C TYR A 42 -8.39 -3.63 -10.70
N PRO A 43 -9.37 -4.53 -10.46
CA PRO A 43 -10.62 -4.52 -11.21
C PRO A 43 -11.41 -3.22 -11.01
N ARG A 44 -11.27 -2.57 -9.85
CA ARG A 44 -11.98 -1.32 -9.55
C ARG A 44 -11.34 -0.11 -10.22
N CYS A 45 -10.01 -0.04 -10.29
CA CYS A 45 -9.31 1.05 -10.96
C CYS A 45 -9.58 1.10 -12.46
N LEU A 46 -9.91 -0.03 -13.10
CA LEU A 46 -10.21 -0.08 -14.52
C LEU A 46 -11.57 0.51 -14.87
N VAL A 47 -12.52 0.55 -13.92
CA VAL A 47 -13.93 0.94 -14.18
C VAL A 47 -14.08 2.42 -14.49
N SER A 48 -13.42 3.28 -13.73
CA SER A 48 -13.57 4.74 -13.85
C SER A 48 -12.39 5.49 -13.26
N THR A 49 -12.22 6.74 -13.69
CA THR A 49 -11.21 7.65 -13.12
C THR A 49 -11.51 7.95 -11.65
N GLU A 50 -12.77 8.11 -11.27
CA GLU A 50 -13.18 8.36 -9.88
C GLU A 50 -12.84 7.16 -8.98
N ASP A 51 -13.01 5.93 -9.49
CA ASP A 51 -12.67 4.73 -8.76
C ASP A 51 -11.15 4.55 -8.62
N ALA A 52 -10.37 4.89 -9.64
CA ALA A 52 -8.90 4.90 -9.54
C ALA A 52 -8.41 5.88 -8.44
N LEU A 53 -8.98 7.09 -8.38
CA LEU A 53 -8.70 8.05 -7.32
C LEU A 53 -9.16 7.55 -5.95
N PHE A 54 -10.34 6.93 -5.87
CA PHE A 54 -10.81 6.30 -4.64
C PHE A 54 -9.83 5.24 -4.15
N CYS A 55 -9.34 4.37 -5.03
CA CYS A 55 -8.39 3.31 -4.68
C CYS A 55 -7.09 3.90 -4.11
N ALA A 56 -6.51 4.91 -4.76
CA ALA A 56 -5.33 5.60 -4.25
C ALA A 56 -5.57 6.23 -2.87
N HIS A 57 -6.71 6.92 -2.68
CA HIS A 57 -7.07 7.48 -1.38
C HIS A 57 -7.32 6.42 -0.32
N PHE A 58 -7.90 5.28 -0.69
CA PHE A 58 -8.16 4.17 0.22
C PHE A 58 -6.86 3.52 0.70
N ILE A 59 -5.89 3.33 -0.20
CA ILE A 59 -4.55 2.85 0.13
C ILE A 59 -3.87 3.80 1.12
N ASN A 60 -3.88 5.10 0.86
CA ASN A 60 -3.33 6.10 1.78
C ASN A 60 -4.07 6.13 3.13
N LEU A 61 -5.39 5.93 3.13
CA LEU A 61 -6.18 5.86 4.35
C LEU A 61 -5.79 4.64 5.19
N MET A 62 -5.59 3.47 4.59
CA MET A 62 -5.12 2.27 5.30
C MET A 62 -3.74 2.48 5.93
N HIS A 63 -2.81 3.07 5.18
CA HIS A 63 -1.52 3.47 5.69
C HIS A 63 -1.64 4.47 6.86
N SER A 64 -2.50 5.48 6.72
CA SER A 64 -2.73 6.50 7.75
C SER A 64 -3.34 5.95 9.05
N MET A 65 -4.16 4.90 8.96
CA MET A 65 -4.76 4.24 10.12
C MET A 65 -3.84 3.20 10.77
N SER A 66 -2.63 2.99 10.23
CA SER A 66 -1.69 1.95 10.65
C SER A 66 -2.37 0.60 10.75
N THR A 67 -3.03 0.18 9.66
CA THR A 67 -3.67 -1.14 9.59
C THR A 67 -2.63 -2.23 9.81
N PRO A 68 -2.80 -3.13 10.79
CA PRO A 68 -1.85 -4.22 11.04
C PRO A 68 -1.69 -5.10 9.81
N GLY A 69 -0.45 -5.51 9.52
CA GLY A 69 -0.14 -6.35 8.36
C GLY A 69 -0.34 -5.65 7.01
N PHE A 70 -0.42 -4.32 6.95
CA PHE A 70 -0.33 -3.58 5.69
C PHE A 70 1.07 -2.96 5.55
N TYR A 71 1.96 -3.67 4.87
CA TYR A 71 3.31 -3.21 4.57
C TYR A 71 3.26 -2.29 3.35
N THR A 72 3.16 -0.98 3.59
CA THR A 72 2.89 0.01 2.52
C THR A 72 3.98 0.05 1.45
N LEU A 73 5.26 -0.06 1.84
CA LEU A 73 6.37 -0.07 0.87
C LEU A 73 6.36 -1.34 0.01
N ASP A 74 6.22 -2.51 0.64
CA ASP A 74 6.11 -3.81 -0.04
C ASP A 74 4.92 -3.85 -1.01
N TYR A 75 3.78 -3.31 -0.56
CA TYR A 75 2.60 -3.14 -1.38
C TYR A 75 2.87 -2.26 -2.61
N PHE A 76 3.61 -1.16 -2.46
CA PHE A 76 3.94 -0.28 -3.60
C PHE A 76 4.84 -0.98 -4.61
N CYS A 77 5.85 -1.74 -4.16
CA CYS A 77 6.68 -2.56 -5.05
C CYS A 77 5.83 -3.58 -5.81
N THR A 78 4.99 -4.34 -5.10
CA THR A 78 4.10 -5.36 -5.70
C THR A 78 3.16 -4.77 -6.75
N VAL A 79 2.55 -3.61 -6.47
CA VAL A 79 1.66 -2.93 -7.42
C VAL A 79 2.43 -2.47 -8.66
N THR A 80 3.65 -1.98 -8.49
CA THR A 80 4.48 -1.52 -9.61
C THR A 80 4.75 -2.64 -10.60
N ASP A 81 5.18 -3.80 -10.10
CA ASP A 81 5.47 -4.97 -10.94
C ASP A 81 4.20 -5.48 -11.63
N ALA A 82 3.07 -5.52 -10.90
CA ALA A 82 1.79 -5.95 -11.45
C ALA A 82 1.27 -5.00 -12.55
N VAL A 83 1.42 -3.68 -12.37
CA VAL A 83 0.99 -2.68 -13.36
C VAL A 83 1.83 -2.78 -14.64
N VAL A 84 3.16 -2.98 -14.53
CA VAL A 84 4.03 -3.15 -15.70
C VAL A 84 3.56 -4.35 -16.55
N GLY A 85 3.20 -5.46 -15.92
CA GLY A 85 2.62 -6.61 -16.62
C GLY A 85 1.23 -6.32 -17.20
N ALA A 86 0.37 -5.60 -16.46
CA ALA A 86 -0.99 -5.28 -16.87
C ALA A 86 -1.06 -4.35 -18.09
N LEU A 87 -0.08 -3.45 -18.26
CA LEU A 87 -0.07 -2.46 -19.35
C LEU A 87 -0.18 -3.06 -20.75
N TYR A 88 0.25 -4.32 -20.94
CA TYR A 88 0.14 -5.02 -22.22
C TYR A 88 -1.28 -5.53 -22.55
N CYS A 89 -2.15 -5.61 -21.55
CA CYS A 89 -3.47 -6.25 -21.65
C CYS A 89 -4.64 -5.26 -21.53
N VAL A 90 -4.37 -4.00 -21.17
CA VAL A 90 -5.38 -2.97 -20.94
C VAL A 90 -5.59 -2.09 -22.17
N THR A 91 -6.78 -1.53 -22.28
CA THR A 91 -7.12 -0.51 -23.28
C THR A 91 -6.52 0.85 -22.90
N GLU A 92 -6.51 1.81 -23.83
CA GLU A 92 -5.99 3.17 -23.59
C GLU A 92 -6.68 3.88 -22.41
N ASP A 93 -8.00 3.71 -22.30
CA ASP A 93 -8.80 4.31 -21.23
C ASP A 93 -8.48 3.71 -19.86
N GLU A 94 -8.34 2.38 -19.81
CA GLU A 94 -7.93 1.64 -18.62
C GLU A 94 -6.51 1.97 -18.18
N ALA A 95 -5.58 2.08 -19.14
CA ALA A 95 -4.20 2.51 -18.88
C ALA A 95 -4.16 3.92 -18.28
N ARG A 96 -5.03 4.83 -18.74
CA ARG A 96 -5.17 6.17 -18.15
C ARG A 96 -5.59 6.10 -16.69
N ASN A 97 -6.58 5.28 -16.36
CA ASN A 97 -7.06 5.13 -15.00
C ASN A 97 -6.00 4.50 -14.07
N LEU A 98 -5.30 3.45 -14.53
CA LEU A 98 -4.17 2.87 -13.80
C LEU A 98 -3.05 3.89 -13.57
N GLY A 99 -2.71 4.67 -14.60
CA GLY A 99 -1.69 5.72 -14.51
C GLY A 99 -2.02 6.77 -13.43
N LEU A 100 -3.28 7.16 -13.31
CA LEU A 100 -3.74 8.10 -12.27
C LEU A 100 -3.59 7.52 -10.86
N MET A 101 -3.94 6.25 -10.65
CA MET A 101 -3.74 5.61 -9.35
C MET A 101 -2.25 5.59 -8.97
N VAL A 102 -1.40 5.15 -9.91
CA VAL A 102 0.06 5.06 -9.72
C VAL A 102 0.66 6.44 -9.46
N GLU A 103 0.22 7.48 -10.18
CA GLU A 103 0.68 8.86 -9.97
C GLU A 103 0.44 9.32 -8.52
N GLN A 104 -0.74 9.03 -7.96
CA GLN A 104 -1.07 9.41 -6.58
C GLN A 104 -0.26 8.63 -5.55
N MET A 105 0.00 7.34 -5.81
CA MET A 105 0.89 6.53 -4.98
C MET A 105 2.32 7.07 -5.00
N TRP A 106 2.84 7.45 -6.17
CA TRP A 106 4.18 8.01 -6.32
C TRP A 106 4.36 9.37 -5.67
N LYS A 107 3.32 10.22 -5.66
CA LYS A 107 3.37 11.49 -4.92
C LYS A 107 3.60 11.25 -3.43
N LEU A 108 2.92 10.24 -2.86
CA LEU A 108 3.12 9.87 -1.45
C LEU A 108 4.52 9.33 -1.21
N LEU A 109 4.98 8.40 -2.05
CA LEU A 109 6.32 7.81 -1.94
C LEU A 109 7.43 8.85 -2.14
N GLY A 110 7.27 9.75 -3.11
CA GLY A 110 8.19 10.84 -3.41
C GLY A 110 8.36 11.79 -2.22
N ASN A 111 7.27 12.12 -1.52
CA ASN A 111 7.35 12.94 -0.32
C ASN A 111 8.20 12.28 0.78
N TRP A 112 8.05 10.97 0.98
CA TRP A 112 8.86 10.22 1.94
C TRP A 112 10.33 10.09 1.51
N ARG A 113 10.57 10.09 0.20
CA ARG A 113 11.91 9.95 -0.38
C ARG A 113 12.74 11.21 -0.33
N TYR A 114 12.14 12.35 -0.60
CA TYR A 114 12.88 13.61 -0.71
C TYR A 114 12.84 14.46 0.57
N ASP A 115 11.95 14.16 1.52
CA ASP A 115 11.83 14.89 2.78
C ASP A 115 11.84 13.93 3.99
N GLU A 116 12.96 13.95 4.73
CA GLU A 116 13.18 13.19 5.96
C GLU A 116 12.09 13.50 7.01
N ARG A 117 11.61 14.75 7.10
CA ARG A 117 10.55 15.11 8.06
C ARG A 117 9.22 14.46 7.72
N SER A 118 8.91 14.38 6.42
CA SER A 118 7.72 13.70 5.92
C SER A 118 7.82 12.19 6.09
N TYR A 119 9.03 11.63 6.00
CA TYR A 119 9.31 10.23 6.31
C TYR A 119 9.04 9.91 7.79
N ASP A 120 9.64 10.69 8.70
CA ASP A 120 9.51 10.49 10.15
C ASP A 120 8.08 10.65 10.64
N ALA A 121 7.35 11.64 10.12
CA ALA A 121 5.96 11.89 10.51
C ALA A 121 4.98 10.87 9.88
N GLY A 122 5.27 10.42 8.66
CA GLY A 122 4.35 9.67 7.83
C GLY A 122 4.51 8.16 7.96
N LEU A 123 5.74 7.68 7.94
CA LEU A 123 6.09 6.28 7.72
C LEU A 123 6.81 5.67 8.93
N ALA A 124 7.74 6.38 9.55
CA ALA A 124 8.48 5.88 10.70
C ALA A 124 7.54 5.49 11.87
N GLY A 125 7.81 4.33 12.49
CA GLY A 125 6.99 3.79 13.59
C GLY A 125 5.62 3.23 13.18
N LYS A 126 5.30 3.15 11.88
CA LYS A 126 4.13 2.43 11.37
C LYS A 126 4.52 1.07 10.83
N PRO A 127 3.58 0.08 10.84
CA PRO A 127 3.84 -1.23 10.23
C PRO A 127 4.27 -1.12 8.76
N GLY A 128 3.89 -0.04 8.07
CA GLY A 128 4.27 0.21 6.68
C GLY A 128 5.76 0.46 6.41
N ALA A 129 6.58 0.74 7.44
CA ALA A 129 8.02 0.96 7.33
C ALA A 129 8.86 -0.32 7.39
N ILE A 130 8.21 -1.47 7.55
CA ILE A 130 8.87 -2.77 7.61
C ILE A 130 9.12 -3.25 6.18
N TYR A 131 10.36 -3.62 5.88
CA TYR A 131 10.76 -4.25 4.61
C TYR A 131 11.39 -5.61 4.91
N VAL A 132 11.05 -6.61 4.11
CA VAL A 132 11.68 -7.94 4.18
C VAL A 132 12.87 -7.94 3.22
N LYS A 133 14.08 -8.00 3.77
CA LYS A 133 15.29 -8.07 2.96
C LYS A 133 15.38 -9.43 2.25
N GLU A 134 15.46 -9.44 0.92
CA GLU A 134 15.62 -10.66 0.10
C GLU A 134 17.03 -11.30 0.23
N ASP A 135 17.52 -11.52 1.44
CA ASP A 135 18.72 -12.35 1.65
C ASP A 135 18.30 -13.71 2.22
N SER A 136 17.91 -14.62 1.31
CA SER A 136 17.87 -16.08 1.48
C SER A 136 17.17 -16.65 2.74
N ALA A 137 15.88 -16.97 2.66
CA ALA A 137 15.29 -18.05 3.47
C ALA A 137 13.93 -18.51 2.94
N THR A 138 13.86 -19.76 2.50
CA THR A 138 12.64 -20.53 2.20
C THR A 138 11.84 -20.88 3.47
N ASP A 139 12.01 -20.13 4.58
CA ASP A 139 11.56 -20.52 5.92
C ASP A 139 10.92 -19.32 6.64
N GLU A 140 9.58 -19.36 6.78
CA GLU A 140 8.71 -18.24 7.17
C GLU A 140 8.82 -17.85 8.65
N SER A 141 9.28 -18.78 9.51
CA SER A 141 9.57 -18.50 10.93
C SER A 141 10.70 -17.50 11.16
N LYS A 142 11.48 -17.18 10.11
CA LYS A 142 12.54 -16.16 10.15
C LYS A 142 12.08 -14.77 9.69
N ILE A 143 10.96 -14.64 8.97
CA ILE A 143 10.50 -13.36 8.39
C ILE A 143 10.08 -12.37 9.49
N GLU A 144 9.42 -12.86 10.56
CA GLU A 144 9.10 -12.07 11.76
C GLU A 144 10.36 -11.67 12.57
N SER A 145 11.46 -12.43 12.44
CA SER A 145 12.73 -12.12 13.09
C SER A 145 13.68 -11.25 12.25
N LEU A 146 13.36 -11.05 10.96
CA LEU A 146 14.15 -10.30 9.97
C LEU A 146 13.47 -9.00 9.53
N SER A 147 12.30 -8.70 10.09
CA SER A 147 11.57 -7.47 9.82
C SER A 147 12.27 -6.31 10.54
N GLN A 148 13.17 -5.65 9.83
CA GLN A 148 13.88 -4.48 10.34
C GLN A 148 13.06 -3.23 10.01
N GLU A 149 12.89 -2.34 10.98
CA GLU A 149 12.40 -0.99 10.69
C GLU A 149 13.40 -0.33 9.75
N LEU A 150 12.92 0.08 8.57
CA LEU A 150 13.77 0.75 7.60
C LEU A 150 14.13 2.12 8.17
N SER A 151 15.42 2.38 8.38
CA SER A 151 15.90 3.73 8.69
C SER A 151 15.80 4.60 7.43
N PHE A 152 15.65 5.92 7.57
CA PHE A 152 15.65 6.85 6.43
C PHE A 152 16.89 6.68 5.53
N THR A 153 18.05 6.42 6.13
CA THR A 153 19.30 6.17 5.39
C THR A 153 19.27 4.88 4.55
N ASP A 154 18.60 3.84 5.07
CA ASP A 154 18.43 2.57 4.35
C ASP A 154 17.43 2.74 3.21
N PHE A 155 16.33 3.47 3.47
CA PHE A 155 15.35 3.86 2.45
C PHE A 155 16.00 4.66 1.32
N ASP A 156 16.83 5.65 1.66
CA ASP A 156 17.56 6.42 0.68
C ASP A 156 18.47 5.53 -0.16
N SER A 157 19.26 4.65 0.47
CA SER A 157 20.18 3.75 -0.25
C SER A 157 19.50 2.78 -1.22
N VAL A 158 18.29 2.30 -0.90
CA VAL A 158 17.53 1.34 -1.72
C VAL A 158 16.91 2.03 -2.92
N TYR A 159 16.30 3.19 -2.71
CA TYR A 159 15.53 3.84 -3.75
C TYR A 159 16.37 4.84 -4.58
N ASN A 160 17.46 5.44 -4.05
CA ASN A 160 18.28 6.49 -4.71
C ASN A 160 19.49 5.96 -5.50
N ARG A 161 19.45 4.68 -5.91
CA ARG A 161 20.42 4.11 -6.86
C ARG A 161 20.24 4.63 -8.28
#